data_AF-A0A9D8KD41-F1
#
_entry.id   AF-A0A9D8KD41-F1
#
_cell.length_a   1.000
_cell.length_b   1.000
_cell.length_c   1.000
_cell.angle_alpha   90.00
_cell.angle_beta   90.00
_cell.angle_gamma   90.00
#
_symmetry.space_group_name_H-M   'P 1'
#
loop_
_entity.id
_entity.type
_entity.pdbx_description
1 polymer ?
#
loop_
_entity_poly.entity_id
_entity_poly.type
_entity_poly.pdbx_seq_one_letter_code
_entity_poly.pdbx_strand_id
1 'polypeptide(L)'
;QAFTTRSEVNEVLLRELDEATDPWGVKVTRVELRDIQPSPGVQQAMEQQMTAEREKRAAILRSEGEKESQVNAARGRAEALVLDAKAKQEALLLEADAQAQQQRLLAKARAEAAAELAAVIEAHPAAAEGLRLLLARDWMSMGQEMASAKGGSVLLVDPQSPASLLAALKALQEKGT
;
A
#
# COMPACT_ATOMS: atom_id res chain seq x y z
N GLN A 1 18.20 -47.58 0.71
CA GLN A 1 19.27 -47.95 1.67
C GLN A 1 19.24 -49.44 2.06
N ALA A 2 18.08 -50.14 2.04
CA ALA A 2 18.02 -51.56 2.40
C ALA A 2 18.80 -52.54 1.48
N PHE A 3 19.06 -52.18 0.21
CA PHE A 3 19.80 -53.05 -0.71
C PHE A 3 21.31 -53.10 -0.43
N THR A 4 21.92 -51.97 -0.06
CA THR A 4 23.36 -51.91 0.30
C THR A 4 23.66 -52.79 1.52
N THR A 5 22.81 -52.73 2.54
CA THR A 5 22.97 -53.52 3.77
C THR A 5 22.77 -55.02 3.53
N ARG A 6 21.91 -55.41 2.58
CA ARG A 6 21.68 -56.82 2.24
C ARG A 6 22.88 -57.44 1.53
N SER A 7 23.52 -56.72 0.61
CA SER A 7 24.72 -57.21 -0.08
C SER A 7 25.87 -57.42 0.88
N GLU A 8 26.11 -56.47 1.78
CA GLU A 8 27.15 -56.58 2.82
C GLU A 8 26.91 -57.79 3.73
N VAL A 9 25.66 -57.99 4.19
CA VAL A 9 25.30 -59.15 5.02
C VAL A 9 25.49 -60.48 4.26
N ASN A 10 25.10 -60.53 2.99
CA ASN A 10 25.28 -61.74 2.18
C ASN A 10 26.76 -62.09 1.97
N GLU A 11 27.63 -61.10 1.77
CA GLU A 11 29.07 -61.33 1.64
C GLU A 11 29.69 -61.87 2.93
N VAL A 12 29.32 -61.28 4.08
CA VAL A 12 29.77 -61.78 5.38
C VAL A 12 29.29 -63.21 5.60
N LEU A 13 28.00 -63.49 5.37
CA LEU A 13 27.44 -64.84 5.55
C LEU A 13 28.08 -65.86 4.61
N LEU A 14 28.33 -65.49 3.35
CA LEU A 14 28.99 -66.37 2.38
C LEU A 14 30.38 -66.76 2.87
N ARG A 15 31.18 -65.80 3.34
CA ARG A 15 32.53 -66.05 3.84
C ARG A 15 32.55 -67.00 5.04
N GLU A 16 31.73 -66.72 6.05
CA GLU A 16 31.68 -67.51 7.29
C GLU A 16 31.16 -68.93 7.03
N LEU A 17 30.19 -69.09 6.12
CA LEU A 17 29.65 -70.41 5.78
C LEU A 17 30.64 -71.24 4.95
N ASP A 18 31.32 -70.64 3.97
CA ASP A 18 32.31 -71.35 3.14
C ASP A 18 33.45 -71.92 4.01
N GLU A 19 34.00 -71.08 4.91
CA GLU A 19 35.06 -71.47 5.85
C GLU A 19 34.61 -72.59 6.81
N ALA A 20 33.37 -72.54 7.30
CA ALA A 20 32.82 -73.57 8.17
C ALA A 20 32.56 -74.91 7.45
N THR A 21 32.29 -74.88 6.13
CA THR A 21 31.97 -76.09 5.33
C THR A 21 33.17 -76.75 4.66
N ASP A 22 34.32 -76.07 4.62
CA ASP A 22 35.57 -76.60 4.03
C ASP A 22 36.00 -77.97 4.58
N PRO A 23 35.94 -78.28 5.89
CA PRO A 23 36.32 -79.60 6.41
C PRO A 23 35.41 -80.75 5.93
N TRP A 24 34.23 -80.40 5.40
CA TRP A 24 33.22 -81.34 4.92
C TRP A 24 33.30 -81.50 3.39
N GLY A 25 34.20 -80.77 2.72
CA GLY A 25 34.40 -80.81 1.28
C GLY A 25 33.28 -80.17 0.46
N VAL A 26 32.47 -79.30 1.08
CA VAL A 26 31.35 -78.61 0.42
C VAL A 26 31.73 -77.14 0.21
N LYS A 27 31.62 -76.64 -1.03
CA LYS A 27 31.88 -75.24 -1.38
C LYS A 27 30.57 -74.46 -1.50
N VAL A 28 30.46 -73.35 -0.77
CA VAL A 28 29.27 -72.49 -0.81
C VAL A 28 29.45 -71.41 -1.87
N THR A 29 28.59 -71.38 -2.89
CA THR A 29 28.74 -70.45 -4.03
C THR A 29 27.87 -69.20 -3.94
N ARG A 30 26.79 -69.22 -3.16
CA ARG A 30 25.87 -68.07 -2.99
C ARG A 30 25.04 -68.23 -1.73
N VAL A 31 24.90 -67.13 -0.99
CA VAL A 31 23.95 -67.00 0.12
C VAL A 31 23.01 -65.85 -0.18
N GLU A 32 21.71 -66.06 0.04
CA GLU A 32 20.71 -65.01 -0.08
C GLU A 32 19.90 -64.90 1.21
N LEU A 33 19.94 -63.72 1.81
CA LEU A 33 19.04 -63.39 2.90
C LEU A 33 17.61 -63.27 2.38
N ARG A 34 16.72 -64.12 2.89
CA ARG A 34 15.33 -64.21 2.45
C ARG A 34 14.46 -63.14 3.12
N ASP A 35 13.88 -63.45 4.27
CA ASP A 35 13.07 -62.53 5.07
C ASP A 35 13.62 -62.43 6.49
N ILE A 36 13.85 -61.19 6.95
CA ILE A 36 14.09 -60.91 8.37
C ILE A 36 12.76 -60.46 8.93
N GLN A 37 12.19 -61.23 9.86
CA GLN A 37 11.02 -60.80 10.61
C GLN A 37 11.48 -60.25 11.96
N PRO A 38 11.44 -58.93 12.19
CA PRO A 38 11.71 -58.37 13.50
C PRO A 38 10.67 -58.87 14.50
N SER A 39 11.04 -58.96 15.78
CA SER A 39 10.07 -59.35 16.82
C SER A 39 8.93 -58.33 16.91
N PRO A 40 7.71 -58.74 17.32
CA PRO A 40 6.55 -57.85 17.39
C PRO A 40 6.80 -56.58 18.22
N GLY A 41 7.56 -56.69 19.33
CA GLY A 41 7.91 -55.55 20.17
C GLY A 41 8.84 -54.54 19.47
N VAL A 42 9.76 -55.00 18.62
CA VAL A 42 10.63 -54.12 17.83
C VAL A 42 9.84 -53.44 16.71
N GLN A 43 8.92 -54.15 16.05
CA GLN A 43 8.05 -53.56 15.03
C GLN A 43 7.20 -52.44 15.64
N GLN A 44 6.57 -52.69 16.77
CA GLN A 44 5.73 -51.70 17.45
C GLN A 44 6.53 -50.47 17.91
N ALA A 45 7.72 -50.66 18.48
CA ALA A 45 8.60 -49.56 18.87
C ALA A 45 9.05 -48.73 17.67
N MET A 46 9.40 -49.39 16.57
CA MET A 46 9.78 -48.73 15.32
C MET A 46 8.62 -47.95 14.70
N GLU A 47 7.41 -48.49 14.76
CA GLU A 47 6.19 -47.83 14.25
C GLU A 47 5.83 -46.59 15.07
N GLN A 48 5.94 -46.67 16.41
CA GLN A 48 5.77 -45.53 17.32
C GLN A 48 6.83 -44.45 17.06
N GLN A 49 8.10 -44.85 16.90
CA GLN A 49 9.19 -43.91 16.60
C GLN A 49 8.97 -43.22 15.24
N MET A 50 8.62 -43.99 14.20
CA MET A 50 8.35 -43.42 12.87
C MET A 50 7.15 -42.47 12.90
N THR A 51 6.11 -42.80 13.67
CA THR A 51 4.95 -41.93 13.85
C THR A 51 5.35 -40.62 14.54
N ALA A 52 6.07 -40.69 15.66
CA ALA A 52 6.55 -39.53 16.38
C ALA A 52 7.46 -38.63 15.53
N GLU A 53 8.35 -39.22 14.71
CA GLU A 53 9.21 -38.45 13.83
C GLU A 53 8.45 -37.79 12.67
N ARG A 54 7.45 -38.49 12.11
CA ARG A 54 6.55 -37.90 11.11
C ARG A 54 5.75 -36.74 11.69
N GLU A 55 5.17 -36.91 12.88
CA GLU A 55 4.43 -35.86 13.58
C GLU A 55 5.32 -34.65 13.87
N LYS A 56 6.54 -34.90 14.38
CA LYS A 56 7.53 -33.83 14.61
C LYS A 56 7.85 -33.08 13.32
N ARG A 57 8.13 -33.79 12.22
CA ARG A 57 8.41 -33.16 10.92
C ARG A 57 7.21 -32.38 10.40
N ALA A 58 6.01 -32.91 10.52
CA ALA A 58 4.78 -32.24 10.11
C ALA A 58 4.54 -30.95 10.91
N ALA A 59 4.75 -30.99 12.23
CA ALA A 59 4.61 -29.83 13.11
C ALA A 59 5.63 -28.72 12.77
N ILE A 60 6.89 -29.09 12.52
CA ILE A 60 7.93 -28.13 12.10
C ILE A 60 7.54 -27.49 10.78
N LEU A 61 7.22 -28.30 9.77
CA LEU A 61 6.87 -27.81 8.43
C LEU A 61 5.66 -26.89 8.46
N ARG A 62 4.65 -27.21 9.28
CA ARG A 62 3.47 -26.37 9.47
C ARG A 62 3.83 -25.03 10.10
N SER A 63 4.62 -25.04 11.18
CA SER A 63 5.08 -23.82 11.86
C SER A 63 5.90 -22.92 10.93
N GLU A 64 6.79 -23.50 10.14
CA GLU A 64 7.58 -22.79 9.13
C GLU A 64 6.68 -22.16 8.06
N GLY A 65 5.72 -22.92 7.53
CA GLY A 65 4.74 -22.40 6.57
C GLY A 65 3.86 -21.29 7.12
N GLU A 66 3.40 -21.41 8.38
CA GLU A 66 2.64 -20.36 9.06
C GLU A 66 3.47 -19.09 9.27
N LYS A 67 4.74 -19.23 9.70
CA LYS A 67 5.67 -18.10 9.84
C LYS A 67 5.92 -17.43 8.49
N GLU A 68 6.21 -18.19 7.44
CA GLU A 68 6.49 -17.65 6.10
C GLU A 68 5.27 -16.94 5.52
N SER A 69 4.08 -17.54 5.67
CA SER A 69 2.81 -16.92 5.27
C SER A 69 2.57 -15.59 5.98
N GLN A 70 2.79 -15.52 7.29
CA GLN A 70 2.64 -14.28 8.06
C GLN A 70 3.63 -13.20 7.64
N VAL A 71 4.90 -13.57 7.40
CA VAL A 71 5.92 -12.64 6.92
C VAL A 71 5.56 -12.11 5.53
N ASN A 72 5.13 -12.98 4.62
CA ASN A 72 4.73 -12.58 3.28
C ASN A 72 3.51 -11.64 3.32
N ALA A 73 2.49 -11.96 4.12
CA ALA A 73 1.33 -11.11 4.29
C ALA A 73 1.67 -9.75 4.92
N ALA A 74 2.56 -9.72 5.93
CA ALA A 74 3.03 -8.48 6.53
C ALA A 74 3.80 -7.61 5.53
N ARG A 75 4.69 -8.23 4.74
CA ARG A 75 5.44 -7.56 3.69
C ARG A 75 4.53 -6.97 2.62
N GLY A 76 3.57 -7.76 2.12
CA GLY A 76 2.58 -7.28 1.14
C GLY A 76 1.77 -6.10 1.66
N ARG A 77 1.36 -6.11 2.94
CA ARG A 77 0.68 -4.96 3.58
C ARG A 77 1.57 -3.73 3.68
N ALA A 78 2.83 -3.89 4.07
CA ALA A 78 3.77 -2.79 4.17
C ALA A 78 4.04 -2.16 2.79
N GLU A 79 4.26 -2.99 1.77
CA GLU A 79 4.46 -2.55 0.39
C GLU A 79 3.22 -1.83 -0.15
N ALA A 80 2.02 -2.37 0.08
CA ALA A 80 0.76 -1.73 -0.30
C ALA A 80 0.56 -0.37 0.37
N LEU A 81 0.86 -0.24 1.67
CA LEU A 81 0.74 1.02 2.40
C LEU A 81 1.69 2.09 1.85
N VAL A 82 2.94 1.70 1.54
CA VAL A 82 3.92 2.61 0.94
C VAL A 82 3.47 3.04 -0.45
N LEU A 83 2.92 2.13 -1.25
CA LEU A 83 2.42 2.44 -2.59
C LEU A 83 1.23 3.40 -2.53
N ASP A 84 0.27 3.16 -1.63
CA ASP A 84 -0.89 4.03 -1.42
C ASP A 84 -0.47 5.43 -0.94
N ALA A 85 0.48 5.51 -0.01
CA ALA A 85 1.02 6.79 0.45
C ALA A 85 1.69 7.58 -0.68
N LYS A 86 2.47 6.92 -1.55
CA LYS A 86 3.08 7.54 -2.73
C LYS A 86 2.03 8.00 -3.74
N ALA A 87 1.04 7.16 -4.03
CA ALA A 87 -0.05 7.50 -4.94
C ALA A 87 -0.83 8.73 -4.45
N LYS A 88 -1.12 8.82 -3.14
CA LYS A 88 -1.76 9.98 -2.53
C LYS A 88 -0.90 11.23 -2.63
N GLN A 89 0.39 11.12 -2.35
CA GLN A 89 1.31 12.25 -2.49
C GLN A 89 1.35 12.78 -3.93
N GLU A 90 1.46 11.88 -4.90
CA GLU A 90 1.49 12.23 -6.32
C GLU A 90 0.18 12.86 -6.77
N ALA A 91 -0.97 12.31 -6.35
CA ALA A 91 -2.27 12.87 -6.64
C ALA A 91 -2.42 14.30 -6.08
N LEU A 92 -1.98 14.55 -4.85
CA LEU A 92 -2.03 15.88 -4.24
C LEU A 92 -1.13 16.88 -4.98
N LEU A 93 0.06 16.46 -5.42
CA LEU A 93 0.95 17.31 -6.21
C LEU A 93 0.32 17.66 -7.55
N LEU A 94 -0.22 16.66 -8.26
CA LEU A 94 -0.87 16.86 -9.54
C LEU A 94 -2.08 17.79 -9.43
N GLU A 95 -2.87 17.64 -8.36
CA GLU A 95 -4.00 18.52 -8.08
C GLU A 95 -3.54 19.95 -7.78
N ALA A 96 -2.53 20.12 -6.92
CA ALA A 96 -1.96 21.43 -6.61
C ALA A 96 -1.40 22.12 -7.86
N ASP A 97 -0.72 21.38 -8.73
CA ASP A 97 -0.20 21.89 -10.00
C ASP A 97 -1.33 22.28 -10.95
N ALA A 98 -2.37 21.45 -11.07
CA ALA A 98 -3.55 21.75 -11.87
C ALA A 98 -4.26 23.02 -11.38
N GLN A 99 -4.44 23.16 -10.06
CA GLN A 99 -5.03 24.36 -9.45
C GLN A 99 -4.14 25.60 -9.70
N ALA A 100 -2.83 25.48 -9.54
CA ALA A 100 -1.90 26.59 -9.79
C ALA A 100 -1.92 27.02 -11.27
N GLN A 101 -1.96 26.06 -12.20
CA GLN A 101 -2.10 26.33 -13.63
C GLN A 101 -3.43 27.01 -13.95
N GLN A 102 -4.54 26.50 -13.39
CA GLN A 102 -5.85 27.11 -13.56
C GLN A 102 -5.87 28.56 -13.07
N GLN A 103 -5.34 28.82 -11.87
CA GLN A 103 -5.26 30.17 -11.32
C GLN A 103 -4.39 31.09 -12.18
N ARG A 104 -3.26 30.61 -12.68
CA ARG A 104 -2.40 31.38 -13.61
C ARG A 104 -3.13 31.72 -14.90
N LEU A 105 -3.83 30.77 -15.50
CA LEU A 105 -4.60 30.99 -16.73
C LEU A 105 -5.72 32.01 -16.49
N LEU A 106 -6.45 31.90 -15.37
CA LEU A 106 -7.48 32.87 -15.00
C LEU A 106 -6.90 34.26 -14.73
N ALA A 107 -5.78 34.34 -14.01
CA ALA A 107 -5.11 35.61 -13.73
C ALA A 107 -4.62 36.28 -15.02
N LYS A 108 -4.05 35.49 -15.94
CA LYS A 108 -3.64 35.97 -17.27
C LYS A 108 -4.83 36.48 -18.08
N ALA A 109 -5.90 35.69 -18.20
CA ALA A 109 -7.11 36.10 -18.91
C ALA A 109 -7.73 37.36 -18.32
N ARG A 110 -7.73 37.50 -16.98
CA ARG A 110 -8.19 38.71 -16.29
C ARG A 110 -7.30 39.91 -16.59
N ALA A 111 -5.98 39.74 -16.60
CA ALA A 111 -5.05 40.82 -16.92
C ALA A 111 -5.22 41.30 -18.37
N GLU A 112 -5.40 40.37 -19.31
CA GLU A 112 -5.68 40.67 -20.72
C GLU A 112 -7.01 41.44 -20.86
N ALA A 113 -8.09 40.94 -20.26
CA ALA A 113 -9.38 41.62 -20.26
C ALA A 113 -9.34 43.01 -19.60
N ALA A 114 -8.59 43.16 -18.49
CA ALA A 114 -8.41 44.45 -17.83
C ALA A 114 -7.63 45.44 -18.70
N ALA A 115 -6.60 44.97 -19.42
CA ALA A 115 -5.85 45.80 -20.36
C ALA A 115 -6.72 46.26 -21.54
N GLU A 116 -7.56 45.38 -22.09
CA GLU A 116 -8.52 45.73 -23.13
C GLU A 116 -9.55 46.77 -22.63
N LEU A 117 -10.11 46.56 -21.43
CA LEU A 117 -11.02 47.51 -20.80
C LEU A 117 -10.36 48.87 -20.57
N ALA A 118 -9.11 48.89 -20.11
CA ALA A 118 -8.36 50.13 -19.90
C ALA A 118 -8.20 50.91 -21.22
N ALA A 119 -7.86 50.23 -22.31
CA ALA A 119 -7.75 50.83 -23.63
C ALA A 119 -9.09 51.42 -24.12
N VAL A 120 -10.21 50.73 -23.88
CA VAL A 120 -11.56 51.23 -24.22
C VAL A 120 -11.92 52.48 -23.41
N ILE A 121 -11.61 52.50 -22.11
CA ILE A 121 -11.86 53.65 -21.23
C ILE A 121 -11.05 54.86 -21.66
N GLU A 122 -9.77 54.68 -22.03
CA GLU A 122 -8.94 55.76 -22.56
C GLU A 122 -9.51 56.34 -23.85
N ALA A 123 -10.04 55.49 -24.74
CA ALA A 123 -10.67 55.93 -25.99
C ALA A 123 -12.03 56.63 -25.77
N HIS A 124 -12.78 56.25 -24.72
CA HIS A 124 -14.14 56.74 -24.48
C HIS A 124 -14.38 57.10 -22.99
N PRO A 125 -14.20 58.38 -22.60
CA PRO A 125 -14.35 58.82 -21.21
C PRO A 125 -15.73 58.55 -20.59
N ALA A 126 -16.79 58.57 -21.40
CA ALA A 126 -18.15 58.26 -20.97
C ALA A 126 -18.36 56.77 -20.62
N ALA A 127 -17.51 55.87 -21.15
CA ALA A 127 -17.57 54.44 -20.84
C ALA A 127 -17.18 54.15 -19.39
N ALA A 128 -16.32 54.98 -18.78
CA ALA A 128 -15.92 54.86 -17.38
C ALA A 128 -17.11 55.07 -16.42
N GLU A 129 -18.01 55.99 -16.75
CA GLU A 129 -19.20 56.29 -15.94
C GLU A 129 -20.23 55.16 -16.03
N GLY A 130 -20.45 54.61 -17.25
CA GLY A 130 -21.27 53.42 -17.44
C GLY A 130 -20.74 52.20 -16.66
N LEU A 131 -19.43 51.95 -16.69
CA LEU A 131 -18.81 50.85 -15.93
C LEU A 131 -18.99 51.02 -14.41
N ARG A 132 -18.86 52.24 -13.87
CA ARG A 132 -19.11 52.52 -12.45
C ARG A 132 -20.54 52.19 -12.04
N LEU A 133 -21.53 52.56 -12.86
CA LEU A 133 -22.93 52.25 -12.60
C LEU A 133 -23.22 50.75 -12.64
N LEU A 134 -22.59 50.02 -13.57
CA LEU A 134 -22.70 48.56 -13.64
C LEU A 134 -22.08 47.88 -12.41
N LEU A 135 -20.88 48.27 -12.01
CA LEU A 135 -20.23 47.75 -10.80
C LEU A 135 -21.07 48.03 -9.54
N ALA A 136 -21.67 49.23 -9.44
CA ALA A 136 -22.57 49.57 -8.35
C ALA A 136 -23.83 48.68 -8.35
N ARG A 137 -24.41 48.41 -9.53
CA ARG A 137 -25.55 47.49 -9.67
C ARG A 137 -25.19 46.07 -9.23
N ASP A 138 -24.05 45.56 -9.68
CA ASP A 138 -23.62 44.20 -9.38
C ASP A 138 -23.27 44.04 -7.89
N TRP A 139 -22.65 45.06 -7.26
CA TRP A 139 -22.45 45.13 -5.82
C TRP A 139 -23.78 45.11 -5.04
N MET A 140 -24.77 45.89 -5.46
CA MET A 140 -26.11 45.89 -4.85
C MET A 140 -26.79 44.52 -4.98
N SER A 141 -26.68 43.87 -6.15
CA SER A 141 -27.21 42.52 -6.37
C SER A 141 -26.56 41.50 -5.45
N MET A 142 -25.22 41.52 -5.36
CA MET A 142 -24.47 40.62 -4.47
C MET A 142 -24.83 40.85 -3.00
N GLY A 143 -25.04 42.12 -2.62
CA GLY A 143 -25.55 42.49 -1.30
C GLY A 143 -26.94 41.92 -1.01
N GLN A 144 -27.86 41.94 -1.97
CA GLN A 144 -29.20 41.36 -1.81
C GLN A 144 -29.14 39.83 -1.63
N GLU A 145 -28.32 39.13 -2.43
CA GLU A 145 -28.14 37.68 -2.29
C GLU A 145 -27.56 37.32 -0.92
N MET A 146 -26.52 38.02 -0.47
CA MET A 146 -25.93 37.80 0.86
C MET A 146 -26.89 38.15 2.00
N ALA A 147 -27.72 39.20 1.86
CA ALA A 147 -28.74 39.54 2.83
C ALA A 147 -29.86 38.48 2.93
N SER A 148 -30.14 37.79 1.82
CA SER A 148 -31.12 36.70 1.78
C SER A 148 -30.56 35.36 2.30
N ALA A 149 -29.23 35.21 2.38
CA ALA A 149 -28.57 34.04 2.92
C ALA A 149 -28.63 34.01 4.46
N LYS A 150 -29.01 32.85 5.04
CA LYS A 150 -29.08 32.66 6.50
C LYS A 150 -27.69 32.89 7.15
N GLY A 151 -27.52 34.05 7.79
CA GLY A 151 -26.31 34.42 8.54
C GLY A 151 -25.34 35.39 7.83
N GLY A 152 -25.67 35.88 6.64
CA GLY A 152 -24.83 36.84 5.90
C GLY A 152 -24.93 38.26 6.44
N SER A 153 -23.81 38.82 6.92
CA SER A 153 -23.72 40.28 7.20
C SER A 153 -23.22 41.00 5.95
N VAL A 154 -24.04 41.85 5.37
CA VAL A 154 -23.63 42.74 4.27
C VAL A 154 -22.96 43.97 4.86
N LEU A 155 -21.67 44.14 4.58
CA LEU A 155 -20.95 45.34 4.99
C LEU A 155 -20.89 46.32 3.81
N LEU A 156 -21.65 47.41 3.90
CA LEU A 156 -21.61 48.49 2.91
C LEU A 156 -20.35 49.34 3.16
N VAL A 157 -19.40 49.29 2.23
CA VAL A 157 -18.18 50.12 2.28
C VAL A 157 -18.23 51.10 1.12
N ASP A 158 -18.21 52.39 1.43
CA ASP A 158 -17.92 53.41 0.42
C ASP A 158 -16.41 53.37 0.10
N PRO A 159 -15.98 53.05 -1.13
CA PRO A 159 -14.57 52.96 -1.50
C PRO A 159 -13.86 54.32 -1.55
N GLN A 160 -14.58 55.45 -1.50
CA GLN A 160 -13.98 56.79 -1.53
C GLN A 160 -13.69 57.37 -0.14
N SER A 161 -14.15 56.71 0.93
CA SER A 161 -13.95 57.16 2.30
C SER A 161 -12.94 56.27 3.03
N PRO A 162 -11.81 56.81 3.53
CA PRO A 162 -10.86 56.04 4.34
C PRO A 162 -11.47 55.52 5.65
N ALA A 163 -12.49 56.20 6.17
CA ALA A 163 -13.15 55.85 7.43
C ALA A 163 -14.01 54.58 7.32
N SER A 164 -14.74 54.41 6.21
CA SER A 164 -15.53 53.19 5.92
C SER A 164 -14.63 51.97 5.72
N LEU A 165 -13.47 52.12 5.06
CA LEU A 165 -12.48 51.06 4.90
C LEU A 165 -11.87 50.60 6.23
N LEU A 166 -11.56 51.54 7.13
CA LEU A 166 -11.08 51.21 8.48
C LEU A 166 -12.14 50.53 9.34
N ALA A 167 -13.40 50.97 9.26
CA ALA A 167 -14.52 50.32 9.93
C ALA A 167 -14.74 48.89 9.42
N ALA A 168 -14.54 48.66 8.11
CA ALA A 168 -14.62 47.35 7.50
C ALA A 168 -13.55 46.38 8.01
N LEU A 169 -12.31 46.85 8.11
CA LEU A 169 -11.20 46.07 8.65
C LEU A 169 -11.42 45.68 10.12
N LYS A 170 -11.93 46.60 10.95
CA LYS A 170 -12.26 46.30 12.36
C LYS A 170 -13.37 45.26 12.49
N ALA A 171 -14.44 45.39 11.71
CA ALA A 171 -15.56 44.44 11.75
C ALA A 171 -15.16 43.02 11.29
N LEU A 172 -14.20 42.92 10.37
CA LEU A 172 -13.60 41.64 9.97
C LEU A 172 -12.72 41.03 11.07
N GLN A 173 -12.02 41.86 11.84
CA GLN A 173 -11.14 41.42 12.92
C GLN A 173 -11.93 40.91 14.14
N GLU A 174 -13.10 41.50 14.45
CA GLU A 174 -13.96 41.08 15.57
C GLU A 174 -14.73 39.76 15.31
N LYS A 175 -14.93 39.37 14.04
CA LYS A 175 -15.56 38.08 13.70
C LYS A 175 -14.58 36.89 13.68
N GLY A 176 -13.28 37.15 13.82
CA GLY A 176 -12.23 36.13 13.79
C GLY A 176 -11.87 35.52 15.16
N THR A 177 -12.48 35.99 16.25
CA THR A 177 -12.38 35.46 17.63
C THR A 177 -13.69 34.84 18.06
#